data_AF-D9PHA6-F1
#
_entry.id   AF-D9PHA6-F1
#
_cell.length_a   1.000
_cell.length_b   1.000
_cell.length_c   1.000
_cell.angle_alpha   90.00
_cell.angle_beta   90.00
_cell.angle_gamma   90.00
#
_symmetry.space_group_name_H-M   'P 1'
#
loop_
_entity.id
_entity.type
_entity.pdbx_description
1 polymer ?
#
loop_
_entity_poly.entity_id
_entity_poly.type
_entity_poly.pdbx_seq_one_letter_code
_entity_poly.pdbx_strand_id
1 'polypeptide(L)'
;MELGLGPTAAGTAYVGDAFDDMRMARAAGARAVGIGSVLGDEASLRAAGADETAPSVAAWVDRLLGPPGVESTCRLEAGPTEDWDRGAPRRR
;
A
#
# COMPACT_ATOMS: atom_id res chain seq x y z
N MET A 1 12.16 8.95 -9.69
CA MET A 1 12.28 7.82 -8.76
C MET A 1 10.87 7.56 -8.28
N GLU A 2 10.26 6.50 -8.79
CA GLU A 2 8.81 6.29 -8.77
C GLU A 2 8.48 5.16 -7.80
N LEU A 3 7.53 5.41 -6.91
CA LEU A 3 7.13 4.45 -5.87
C LEU A 3 6.30 3.33 -6.54
N GLY A 4 6.88 2.13 -6.63
CA GLY A 4 6.22 0.95 -7.17
C GLY A 4 7.23 0.01 -7.82
N LEU A 5 7.64 -1.01 -7.07
CA LEU A 5 8.70 -1.95 -7.45
C LEU A 5 8.38 -2.61 -8.82
N GLY A 6 9.36 -2.58 -9.73
CA GLY A 6 9.35 -3.25 -11.04
C GLY A 6 8.70 -2.47 -12.21
N PRO A 7 9.33 -2.38 -13.40
CA PRO A 7 8.77 -1.68 -14.58
C PRO A 7 7.62 -2.44 -15.27
N THR A 8 7.13 -3.52 -14.65
CA THR A 8 6.12 -4.42 -15.21
C THR A 8 5.16 -4.80 -14.11
N ALA A 9 3.87 -4.97 -14.43
CA ALA A 9 2.83 -5.35 -13.47
C ALA A 9 3.20 -6.59 -12.62
N ALA A 10 3.92 -7.55 -13.20
CA ALA A 10 4.40 -8.75 -12.51
C ALA A 10 5.40 -8.47 -11.37
N GLY A 11 6.08 -7.31 -11.39
CA GLY A 11 6.98 -6.87 -10.32
C GLY A 11 6.31 -5.98 -9.27
N THR A 12 5.06 -5.55 -9.52
CA THR A 12 4.36 -4.54 -8.74
C THR A 12 3.28 -5.15 -7.85
N ALA A 13 3.16 -4.63 -6.64
CA ALA A 13 2.03 -4.89 -5.76
C ALA A 13 1.07 -3.69 -5.78
N TYR A 14 -0.22 -3.96 -5.94
CA TYR A 14 -1.30 -2.98 -5.85
C TYR A 14 -1.99 -3.16 -4.50
N VAL A 15 -1.93 -2.12 -3.65
CA VAL A 15 -2.40 -2.17 -2.25
C VAL A 15 -3.65 -1.30 -2.13
N GLY A 16 -4.71 -1.85 -1.52
CA GLY A 16 -5.96 -1.12 -1.32
C GLY A 16 -6.90 -1.82 -0.33
N ASP A 17 -7.92 -1.12 0.14
CA ASP A 17 -8.90 -1.60 1.12
C ASP A 17 -10.31 -1.73 0.55
N ALA A 18 -10.53 -1.34 -0.71
CA ALA A 18 -11.80 -1.50 -1.40
C ALA A 18 -11.80 -2.72 -2.34
N PHE A 19 -13.00 -3.26 -2.60
CA PHE A 19 -13.15 -4.37 -3.55
C PHE A 19 -12.70 -4.02 -4.96
N ASP A 20 -12.89 -2.76 -5.37
CA ASP A 20 -12.50 -2.30 -6.71
C ASP A 20 -10.98 -2.22 -6.85
N ASP A 21 -10.23 -2.00 -5.78
CA ASP A 21 -8.76 -2.10 -5.81
C ASP A 21 -8.32 -3.51 -6.20
N MET A 22 -8.96 -4.54 -5.63
CA MET A 22 -8.63 -5.93 -5.94
C MET A 22 -8.98 -6.26 -7.39
N ARG A 23 -10.13 -5.78 -7.87
CA ARG A 23 -10.54 -5.95 -9.28
C ARG A 23 -9.61 -5.23 -10.25
N MET A 24 -9.20 -4.01 -9.93
CA MET A 24 -8.26 -3.23 -10.74
C MET A 24 -6.87 -3.88 -10.78
N ALA A 25 -6.35 -4.32 -9.64
CA ALA A 25 -5.09 -5.05 -9.55
C ALA A 25 -5.09 -6.30 -10.44
N ARG A 26 -6.16 -7.10 -10.35
CA ARG A 26 -6.38 -8.30 -11.17
C ARG A 26 -6.45 -7.97 -12.66
N ALA A 27 -7.20 -6.93 -13.04
CA ALA A 27 -7.31 -6.51 -14.42
C ALA A 27 -5.98 -6.01 -15.00
N ALA A 28 -5.14 -5.39 -14.17
CA ALA A 28 -3.80 -4.93 -14.55
C ALA A 28 -2.74 -6.05 -14.56
N GLY A 29 -3.06 -7.24 -14.05
CA GLY A 29 -2.10 -8.34 -13.88
C GLY A 29 -1.06 -8.07 -12.77
N ALA A 30 -1.39 -7.19 -11.83
CA ALA A 30 -0.57 -6.90 -10.65
C ALA A 30 -0.98 -7.80 -9.49
N ARG A 31 -0.06 -7.99 -8.54
CA ARG A 31 -0.34 -8.70 -7.28
C ARG A 31 -1.23 -7.84 -6.39
N ALA A 32 -2.38 -8.37 -5.97
CA ALA A 32 -3.39 -7.66 -5.19
C ALA A 32 -3.19 -7.86 -3.69
N VAL A 33 -3.06 -6.77 -2.93
CA VAL A 33 -2.87 -6.79 -1.48
C VAL A 33 -4.02 -6.04 -0.79
N GLY A 34 -4.91 -6.79 -0.14
CA GLY A 34 -6.06 -6.25 0.58
C GLY A 34 -5.68 -5.81 1.99
N ILE A 35 -5.99 -4.56 2.34
CA ILE A 35 -5.84 -4.05 3.70
C ILE A 35 -7.21 -4.03 4.39
N GLY A 36 -7.34 -4.72 5.51
CA GLY A 36 -8.60 -4.78 6.25
C GLY A 36 -9.02 -3.40 6.75
N SER A 37 -10.26 -3.01 6.47
CA SER A 37 -10.84 -1.74 6.91
C SER A 37 -12.36 -1.85 7.09
N VAL A 38 -13.03 -0.72 7.30
CA VAL A 38 -14.51 -0.65 7.31
C VAL A 38 -15.12 -1.01 5.95
N LEU A 39 -14.36 -0.92 4.85
CA LEU A 39 -14.83 -1.20 3.49
C LEU A 39 -14.78 -2.68 3.13
N GLY A 40 -13.96 -3.47 3.83
CA GLY A 40 -13.80 -4.90 3.57
C GLY A 40 -13.03 -5.60 4.67
N ASP A 41 -13.60 -6.70 5.16
CA ASP A 41 -12.86 -7.65 5.99
C ASP A 41 -11.99 -8.58 5.12
N GLU A 42 -11.15 -9.38 5.77
CA GLU A 42 -10.24 -10.30 5.10
C GLU A 42 -10.96 -11.24 4.12
N ALA A 43 -12.09 -11.83 4.54
CA ALA A 43 -12.82 -12.78 3.72
C ALA A 43 -13.40 -12.11 2.46
N SER A 44 -13.94 -10.90 2.60
CA SER A 44 -14.51 -10.13 1.51
C SER A 44 -13.44 -9.66 0.52
N LEU A 45 -12.27 -9.23 1.01
CA LEU A 45 -11.15 -8.82 0.18
C LEU A 45 -10.57 -10.00 -0.61
N ARG A 46 -10.44 -11.18 0.01
CA ARG A 46 -10.06 -12.43 -0.69
C ARG A 46 -11.08 -12.79 -1.79
N ALA A 47 -12.37 -12.71 -1.48
CA ALA A 47 -13.43 -12.96 -2.45
C ALA A 47 -13.40 -11.97 -3.63
N ALA A 48 -12.98 -10.72 -3.39
CA ALA A 48 -12.80 -9.71 -4.43
C ALA A 48 -11.52 -9.90 -5.29
N GLY A 49 -10.63 -10.82 -4.90
CA GLY A 49 -9.44 -11.18 -5.69
C GLY A 49 -8.10 -10.82 -5.06
N ALA A 50 -8.05 -10.50 -3.76
CA ALA A 50 -6.79 -10.30 -3.05
C ALA A 50 -5.93 -11.58 -3.03
N ASP A 51 -4.65 -11.47 -3.41
CA ASP A 51 -3.67 -12.56 -3.28
C ASP A 51 -3.20 -12.68 -1.81
N GLU A 52 -3.08 -11.53 -1.13
CA GLU A 52 -2.70 -11.40 0.26
C GLU A 52 -3.61 -10.42 1.01
N THR A 53 -3.70 -10.62 2.32
CA THR A 53 -4.47 -9.77 3.23
C THR A 53 -3.62 -9.37 4.44
N ALA A 54 -3.79 -8.13 4.90
CA ALA A 54 -3.13 -7.63 6.11
C ALA A 54 -4.05 -6.67 6.90
N PRO A 55 -3.90 -6.58 8.23
CA PRO A 55 -4.72 -5.68 9.06
C PRO A 55 -4.33 -4.20 8.90
N SER A 56 -3.16 -3.91 8.34
CA SER A 56 -2.68 -2.56 8.03
C SER A 56 -1.56 -2.63 7.00
N VAL A 57 -1.29 -1.51 6.32
CA VAL A 57 -0.14 -1.39 5.41
C VAL A 57 1.17 -1.65 6.14
N ALA A 58 1.34 -1.10 7.35
CA ALA A 58 2.55 -1.31 8.16
C ALA A 58 2.80 -2.80 8.43
N ALA A 59 1.77 -3.54 8.86
CA ALA A 59 1.89 -4.97 9.11
C ALA A 59 2.24 -5.77 7.84
N TRP A 60 1.80 -5.30 6.67
CA TRP A 60 2.19 -5.92 5.40
C TRP A 60 3.65 -5.59 5.03
N VAL A 61 4.07 -4.33 5.17
CA VAL A 61 5.45 -3.89 4.90
C VAL A 61 6.45 -4.61 5.82
N ASP A 62 6.12 -4.80 7.10
CA ASP A 62 6.97 -5.54 8.03
C ASP A 62 7.20 -6.99 7.56
N ARG A 63 6.17 -7.65 7.04
CA ARG A 63 6.28 -9.00 6.45
C ARG A 63 7.08 -9.00 5.16
N LEU A 64 6.90 -7.97 4.32
CA LEU A 64 7.57 -7.83 3.03
C LEU A 64 9.08 -7.63 3.19
N LEU A 65 9.49 -6.80 4.14
CA LEU A 65 10.89 -6.47 4.39
C LEU A 65 11.60 -7.51 5.28
N GLY A 66 10.83 -8.31 6.02
CA GLY A 66 11.36 -9.28 6.98
C GLY A 66 11.96 -8.59 8.23
N PRO A 67 12.61 -9.34 9.13
CA PRO A 67 13.33 -8.73 10.25
C PRO A 67 14.39 -7.76 9.70
N PRO A 68 14.63 -6.61 10.35
CA PRO A 68 15.67 -5.70 9.90
C PRO A 68 17.00 -6.46 9.85
N GLY A 69 17.55 -6.61 8.65
CA GLY A 69 18.97 -6.91 8.49
C GLY A 69 19.76 -5.80 9.19
N VAL A 70 20.85 -6.17 9.86
CA VAL A 70 21.74 -5.26 10.60
C VAL A 70 21.84 -3.87 9.94
N GLU A 71 21.54 -2.86 10.75
CA GLU A 71 21.33 -1.46 10.41
C GLU A 71 22.32 -0.93 9.34
N SER A 72 21.82 -0.48 8.20
CA SER A 72 22.46 0.65 7.51
C SER A 72 21.97 1.90 8.21
N THR A 73 22.87 2.64 8.84
CA THR A 73 22.59 3.87 9.59
C THR A 73 21.98 4.92 8.65
N CYS A 74 20.65 4.92 8.54
CA CYS A 74 19.92 6.00 7.90
C CYS A 74 19.91 7.16 8.89
N ARG A 75 20.87 8.08 8.73
CA ARG A 75 20.80 9.38 9.39
C ARG A 75 19.59 10.10 8.80
N LEU A 76 18.51 10.18 9.58
CA LEU A 76 17.37 11.05 9.28
C LEU A 76 17.86 12.50 9.39
N GLU A 77 18.34 13.06 8.29
CA GLU A 77 18.35 14.51 8.15
C GLU A 77 16.89 14.94 8.01
N ALA A 78 16.41 15.77 8.95
CA ALA A 78 15.05 16.27 8.91
C ALA A 78 14.83 17.07 7.61
N GLY A 79 14.08 16.49 6.66
CA GLY A 79 13.57 17.22 5.51
C GLY A 79 12.58 18.31 5.95
N PRO A 80 12.43 19.40 5.17
CA PRO A 80 11.52 20.47 5.53
C PRO A 80 10.09 19.92 5.65
N THR A 81 9.41 20.27 6.75
CA THR A 81 7.99 19.95 6.95
C THR A 81 7.15 20.71 5.93
N GLU A 82 6.68 20.03 4.90
CA GLU A 82 5.68 20.58 3.98
C GLU A 82 4.29 20.53 4.63
N ASP A 83 3.63 21.68 4.60
CA ASP A 83 2.30 21.96 5.13
C ASP A 83 1.24 21.48 4.12
N TRP A 84 0.85 20.21 4.24
CA TRP A 84 -0.13 19.54 3.35
C TRP A 84 -1.56 20.12 3.45
N ASP A 85 -1.84 21.01 4.40
CA ASP A 85 -3.17 21.59 4.63
C ASP A 85 -3.43 22.89 3.83
N ARG A 86 -2.46 23.38 3.07
CA ARG A 86 -2.58 24.70 2.39
C ARG A 86 -3.40 24.69 1.09
N GLY A 87 -4.07 23.58 0.75
CA GLY A 87 -4.78 23.41 -0.53
C GLY A 87 -6.30 23.23 -0.45
N ALA A 88 -6.89 23.00 0.72
CA ALA A 88 -8.32 22.70 0.79
C ALA A 88 -9.17 23.99 0.58
N PRO A 89 -10.00 24.08 -0.49
CA PRO A 89 -10.86 25.24 -0.67
C PRO A 89 -11.89 25.31 0.46
N ARG A 90 -11.89 26.41 1.22
CA ARG A 90 -12.94 26.70 2.20
C ARG A 90 -14.26 26.90 1.45
N ARG A 91 -15.23 26.01 1.67
CA ARG A 91 -16.61 26.21 1.21
C ARG A 91 -17.12 27.51 1.84
N ARG A 92 -17.53 28.46 1.00
CA ARG A 92 -18.25 29.67 1.42
C ARG A 92 -19.67 29.31 1.82
#